data_AF-A0A0K8RH62-F1
#
_entry.id   AF-A0A0K8RH62-F1
#
_cell.length_a   1.000
_cell.length_b   1.000
_cell.length_c   1.000
_cell.angle_alpha   90.00
_cell.angle_beta   90.00
_cell.angle_gamma   90.00
#
_symmetry.space_group_name_H-M   'P 1'
#
loop_
_entity.id
_entity.type
_entity.pdbx_description
1 polymer ?
#
loop_
_entity_poly.entity_id
_entity_poly.type
_entity_poly.pdbx_seq_one_letter_code
_entity_poly.pdbx_strand_id
1 'polypeptide(L)' 'MRSSFIFCLLAMYFIAYANANSCPDMPGGSCRMFCYDYDGYAEIRPKDPGTACQTPGIKNGKCENGV' A
#
# COMPACT_ATOMS: atom_id res chain seq x y z
N MET A 1 -7.54 32.30 19.22
CA MET A 1 -8.16 31.54 18.10
C MET A 1 -7.18 30.85 17.14
N ARG A 2 -5.85 31.08 17.21
CA ARG A 2 -4.87 30.29 16.42
C ARG A 2 -4.73 28.83 16.88
N SER A 3 -4.92 28.57 18.17
CA SER A 3 -4.81 27.22 18.76
C SER A 3 -5.86 26.26 18.17
N SER A 4 -7.13 26.67 18.11
CA SER A 4 -8.23 25.84 17.57
C SER A 4 -8.00 25.44 16.11
N PHE A 5 -7.46 26.34 15.29
CA PHE A 5 -7.16 26.05 13.88
C PHE A 5 -6.09 24.96 13.73
N ILE A 6 -5.03 25.01 14.55
CA ILE A 6 -3.96 24.00 14.53
C ILE A 6 -4.50 22.63 14.96
N PHE A 7 -5.35 22.59 15.99
CA PHE A 7 -6.01 21.35 16.42
C PHE A 7 -6.91 20.76 15.33
N CYS A 8 -7.69 21.60 14.63
CA CYS A 8 -8.52 21.13 13.51
C CYS A 8 -7.69 20.56 12.36
N LEU A 9 -6.56 21.18 12.02
CA LEU A 9 -5.66 20.68 10.98
C LEU A 9 -5.02 19.35 11.37
N LEU A 10 -4.57 19.22 12.63
CA LEU A 10 -4.02 17.96 13.15
C LEU A 10 -5.05 16.83 13.13
N ALA A 11 -6.31 17.12 13.49
CA ALA A 11 -7.39 16.15 13.44
C ALA A 11 -7.68 15.69 12.00
N MET A 12 -7.75 16.62 11.04
CA MET A 12 -7.92 16.27 9.62
C MET A 12 -6.76 15.45 9.08
N TYR A 13 -5.52 15.80 9.45
CA TYR A 13 -4.32 15.04 9.06
C TYR A 13 -4.35 13.62 9.64
N PHE A 14 -4.73 13.46 10.90
CA PHE A 14 -4.87 12.15 11.54
C PHE A 14 -5.93 11.29 10.87
N ILE A 15 -7.08 11.88 10.55
CA ILE A 15 -8.15 11.18 9.82
C ILE A 15 -7.61 10.78 8.46
N ALA A 16 -7.10 11.72 7.65
CA ALA A 16 -6.52 11.46 6.32
C ALA A 16 -5.49 10.32 6.32
N TYR A 17 -4.60 10.30 7.33
CA TYR A 17 -3.60 9.26 7.51
C TYR A 17 -4.21 7.90 7.88
N ALA A 18 -5.21 7.86 8.76
CA ALA A 18 -5.86 6.62 9.19
C ALA A 18 -6.69 5.97 8.07
N ASN A 19 -7.28 6.75 7.18
CA ASN A 19 -8.00 6.24 6.00
C ASN A 19 -7.13 6.19 4.73
N ALA A 20 -5.82 6.34 4.85
CA ALA A 20 -4.90 6.02 3.76
C ALA A 20 -4.68 4.51 3.73
N ASN A 21 -5.39 3.81 2.83
CA ASN A 21 -5.06 2.43 2.49
C ASN A 21 -3.61 2.40 2.00
N SER A 22 -2.70 1.86 2.81
CA SER A 22 -1.30 1.74 2.45
C SER A 22 -1.08 0.35 1.86
N CYS A 23 -0.65 0.30 0.61
CA CYS A 23 -0.35 -0.95 -0.09
C CYS A 23 1.14 -1.04 -0.44
N PRO A 24 2.05 -1.24 0.53
CA PRO A 24 3.46 -1.43 0.23
C PRO A 24 3.72 -2.68 -0.63
N ASP A 25 4.70 -2.55 -1.52
CA ASP A 25 5.23 -3.64 -2.32
C ASP A 25 5.88 -4.72 -1.45
N MET A 26 5.63 -5.99 -1.77
CA MET A 26 6.39 -7.08 -1.16
C MET A 26 7.85 -7.06 -1.62
N PRO A 27 8.80 -7.36 -0.73
CA PRO A 27 10.21 -7.49 -1.09
C PRO A 27 10.42 -8.63 -2.11
N GLY A 28 11.40 -8.47 -3.00
CA GLY A 28 11.77 -9.49 -3.97
C GLY A 28 10.89 -9.53 -5.22
N GLY A 29 10.43 -8.36 -5.69
CA GLY A 29 9.78 -8.24 -7.01
C GLY A 29 8.52 -9.09 -7.16
N SER A 30 7.77 -9.29 -6.09
CA SER A 30 6.56 -10.12 -6.05
C SER A 30 5.41 -9.48 -6.85
N CYS A 31 4.56 -10.33 -7.43
CA CYS A 31 3.27 -9.95 -8.02
C CYS A 31 2.14 -9.78 -6.99
N ARG A 32 2.51 -9.76 -5.71
CA ARG A 32 1.60 -9.51 -4.59
C ARG A 32 2.05 -8.27 -3.84
N MET A 33 1.09 -7.55 -3.28
CA MET A 33 1.29 -6.41 -2.40
C MET A 33 0.62 -6.70 -1.05
N PHE A 34 1.16 -6.11 0.02
CA PHE A 34 0.49 -6.08 1.30
C PHE A 34 -0.31 -4.80 1.38
N CYS A 35 -1.62 -4.89 1.57
CA CYS A 35 -2.47 -3.74 1.82
C CYS A 35 -2.91 -3.75 3.28
N TYR A 36 -2.82 -2.60 3.93
CA TYR A 36 -3.39 -2.37 5.25
C TYR A 36 -4.71 -1.61 5.09
N ASP A 37 -5.77 -2.17 5.64
CA ASP A 37 -7.06 -1.49 5.77
C ASP A 37 -7.02 -0.48 6.94
N TYR A 38 -8.00 0.41 7.01
CA TYR A 38 -8.13 1.43 8.06
C TYR A 38 -8.19 0.83 9.47
N ASP A 39 -8.70 -0.41 9.58
CA ASP A 39 -8.77 -1.20 10.82
C ASP A 39 -7.44 -1.90 11.16
N GLY A 40 -6.39 -1.70 10.36
CA GLY A 40 -5.07 -2.31 10.54
C GLY A 40 -5.00 -3.78 10.11
N TYR A 41 -6.06 -4.32 9.51
CA TYR A 41 -6.03 -5.65 8.89
C TYR A 41 -5.11 -5.64 7.68
N ALA A 42 -4.19 -6.61 7.63
CA ALA A 42 -3.32 -6.82 6.48
C ALA A 42 -3.96 -7.83 5.53
N GLU A 43 -4.15 -7.44 4.28
CA GLU A 43 -4.62 -8.31 3.20
C GLU A 43 -3.55 -8.40 2.11
N ILE A 44 -3.46 -9.58 1.47
CA ILE A 44 -2.55 -9.80 0.34
C ILE A 44 -3.36 -9.62 -0.93
N ARG A 45 -3.02 -8.61 -1.73
CA ARG A 45 -3.66 -8.36 -3.03
C ARG A 45 -2.71 -8.66 -4.19
N PRO A 46 -3.22 -9.15 -5.33
CA PRO A 46 -2.45 -9.24 -6.55
C PRO A 46 -2.15 -7.84 -7.10
N LYS A 47 -0.97 -7.66 -7.69
CA LYS A 47 -0.62 -6.46 -8.47
C LYS A 47 -1.34 -6.44 -9.81
N ASP A 48 -1.41 -5.25 -10.38
CA ASP A 48 -1.97 -5.06 -11.72
C ASP A 48 -1.21 -5.89 -12.77
N PRO A 49 -1.94 -6.47 -13.74
CA PRO A 49 -1.32 -7.20 -14.83
C PRO A 49 -0.35 -6.30 -15.61
N GLY A 50 0.79 -6.85 -16.00
CA GLY A 50 1.85 -6.12 -16.70
C GLY A 50 2.88 -5.46 -15.78
N THR A 51 2.66 -5.43 -14.47
CA THR A 51 3.65 -4.92 -13.50
C THR A 51 4.92 -5.74 -13.55
N ALA A 52 6.09 -5.10 -13.60
CA ALA A 52 7.36 -5.83 -13.63
C ALA A 52 7.57 -6.62 -12.32
N CYS A 53 7.97 -7.88 -12.46
CA CYS A 53 8.27 -8.76 -11.35
C CYS A 53 9.66 -9.41 -11.50
N GLN A 54 10.30 -9.71 -10.39
CA GLN A 54 11.63 -10.32 -10.35
C GLN A 54 11.75 -11.22 -9.14
N THR A 55 11.55 -12.52 -9.33
CA THR A 55 11.82 -13.51 -8.29
C THR A 55 13.29 -13.92 -8.31
N PRO A 56 13.99 -13.99 -7.16
CA PRO A 56 15.37 -14.45 -7.10
C PRO A 56 15.55 -15.80 -7.79
N GLY A 57 16.51 -15.89 -8.73
CA GLY A 57 16.79 -17.11 -9.50
C GLY A 57 15.92 -17.31 -10.74
N ILE A 58 14.94 -16.43 -11.01
CA ILE A 58 14.12 -16.44 -12.23
C ILE A 58 14.40 -15.18 -13.06
N LYS A 59 14.22 -15.27 -14.39
CA LYS A 59 14.29 -14.11 -15.29
C LYS A 59 13.21 -13.09 -14.94
N ASN A 60 13.50 -11.81 -15.17
CA ASN A 60 12.54 -10.73 -15.03
C ASN A 60 11.28 -11.04 -15.84
N GLY A 61 10.11 -10.84 -15.23
CA GLY A 61 8.81 -11.12 -15.81
C GLY A 61 7.86 -9.94 -15.65
N LYS A 62 6.60 -10.18 -16.02
CA LYS A 62 5.48 -9.30 -15.74
C LYS A 62 4.41 -10.10 -15.03
N CYS A 63 3.68 -9.46 -14.12
CA CYS A 63 2.58 -10.08 -13.43
C CYS A 63 1.43 -10.38 -14.39
N GLU A 64 0.90 -11.59 -14.33
CA GLU A 64 -0.34 -11.97 -15.00
C GLU A 64 -1.28 -12.57 -13.96
N ASN A 65 -2.40 -11.90 -13.70
CA ASN A 65 -3.40 -12.34 -12.71
C ASN A 65 -2.82 -12.59 -11.29
N GLY A 66 -1.80 -11.82 -10.89
CA GLY A 66 -1.16 -11.94 -9.58
C GLY A 66 -0.11 -13.04 -9.45
N VAL A 67 0.31 -13.63 -10.58
CA VAL A 67 1.40 -14.60 -10.71
C VAL A 67 2.54 -13.99 -11.52
#